data_AF-Q4C4Z1-F1
#
_entry.id   AF-Q4C4Z1-F1
#
_cell.length_a   1.000
_cell.length_b   1.000
_cell.length_c   1.000
_cell.angle_alpha   90.00
_cell.angle_beta   90.00
_cell.angle_gamma   90.00
#
_symmetry.space_group_name_H-M   'P 1'
#
loop_
_entity.id
_entity.type
_entity.pdbx_description
1 polymer ?
#
loop_
_entity_poly.entity_id
_entity_poly.type
_entity_poly.pdbx_seq_one_letter_code
_entity_poly.pdbx_strand_id
1 'polypeptide(L)' 'MMANTEQKSPIFGLVTNGEDYIFIKVSHQDKQYDLSDKLTLAKRNNQEFYQVFQIIKNIKQFLL' A
#
# COMPACT_ATOMS: atom_id res chain seq x y z
N MET A 1 -5.10 26.93 23.04
CA MET A 1 -4.93 26.13 21.82
C MET A 1 -5.07 24.67 22.22
N MET A 2 -6.10 23.96 21.77
CA MET A 2 -6.34 22.56 22.14
C MET A 2 -5.56 21.68 21.17
N ALA A 3 -4.61 20.90 21.69
CA ALA A 3 -3.91 19.88 20.93
C ALA A 3 -4.90 18.74 20.66
N ASN A 4 -5.25 18.52 19.39
CA ASN A 4 -5.98 17.33 18.99
C ASN A 4 -5.04 16.12 19.12
N THR A 5 -5.20 15.35 20.20
CA THR A 5 -4.37 14.20 20.56
C THR A 5 -4.71 12.91 19.82
N GLU A 6 -5.74 12.91 18.96
CA GLU A 6 -6.09 11.73 18.17
C GLU A 6 -5.26 11.68 16.88
N GLN A 7 -3.99 11.33 17.01
CA GLN A 7 -3.16 10.94 15.89
C GLN A 7 -3.67 9.60 15.36
N LYS A 8 -4.71 9.63 14.51
CA LYS A 8 -5.22 8.43 13.85
C LYS A 8 -4.11 7.88 12.96
N SER A 9 -3.65 6.68 13.28
CA SER A 9 -2.67 5.96 12.46
C SER A 9 -3.12 5.93 11.01
N PRO A 10 -2.20 6.14 10.05
CA PRO A 10 -2.56 6.07 8.63
C PRO A 10 -3.11 4.68 8.30
N ILE A 11 -4.22 4.64 7.58
CA ILE A 11 -4.79 3.40 7.04
C ILE A 11 -4.18 3.18 5.66
N PHE A 12 -3.71 1.95 5.43
CA PHE A 12 -3.19 1.52 4.13
C PHE A 12 -4.13 0.50 3.49
N GLY A 13 -4.32 0.61 2.18
CA GLY A 13 -5.08 -0.32 1.36
C GLY A 13 -4.26 -0.80 0.16
N LEU A 14 -4.64 -1.94 -0.39
CA LEU A 14 -4.11 -2.48 -1.64
C LEU A 14 -5.26 -2.67 -2.61
N VAL A 15 -5.12 -2.12 -3.82
CA VAL A 15 -6.02 -2.39 -4.95
C VAL A 15 -5.25 -3.18 -5.98
N THR A 16 -5.81 -4.31 -6.40
CA THR A 16 -5.21 -5.19 -7.42
C THR A 16 -6.27 -5.91 -8.23
N ASN A 17 -5.94 -6.20 -9.49
CA ASN A 17 -6.71 -7.06 -10.39
C ASN A 17 -5.98 -8.40 -10.67
N GLY A 18 -4.88 -8.68 -9.98
CA GLY A 18 -4.03 -9.85 -10.18
C GLY A 18 -2.80 -9.61 -11.08
N GLU A 19 -2.79 -8.56 -11.91
CA GLU A 19 -1.61 -8.17 -12.72
C GLU A 19 -1.00 -6.85 -12.22
N ASP A 20 -1.85 -5.88 -11.93
CA ASP A 20 -1.49 -4.53 -11.48
C ASP A 20 -1.76 -4.37 -9.97
N TYR A 21 -0.92 -3.59 -9.30
CA TYR A 21 -0.94 -3.37 -7.87
C TYR A 21 -0.70 -1.89 -7.55
N ILE A 22 -1.60 -1.28 -6.77
CA ILE A 22 -1.47 0.10 -6.27
C ILE A 22 -1.77 0.11 -4.77
N PHE A 23 -0.89 0.74 -4.00
CA PHE A 23 -1.11 0.99 -2.58
C PHE A 23 -1.75 2.35 -2.37
N ILE A 24 -2.70 2.40 -1.44
CA ILE A 24 -3.43 3.60 -1.07
C ILE A 24 -3.11 3.92 0.38
N LYS A 25 -2.72 5.16 0.67
CA LYS A 25 -2.62 5.69 2.03
C LYS A 25 -3.73 6.71 2.26
N VAL A 26 -4.50 6.52 3.33
CA VAL A 26 -5.55 7.44 3.74
C VAL A 26 -4.99 8.40 4.79
N SER A 27 -4.94 9.70 4.48
CA SER A 27 -4.65 10.75 5.46
C SER A 27 -5.94 11.16 6.16
N HIS A 28 -6.04 10.90 7.46
CA HIS A 28 -7.20 11.28 8.26
C HIS A 28 -7.33 12.80 8.47
N GLN A 29 -6.21 13.54 8.39
CA GLN A 29 -6.19 14.98 8.60
C GLN A 29 -6.79 15.73 7.40
N ASP A 30 -6.48 15.29 6.18
CA ASP A 30 -6.84 16.03 4.96
C ASP A 30 -7.98 15.37 4.16
N LYS A 31 -8.44 14.18 4.59
CA LYS A 31 -9.36 13.31 3.82
C LYS A 31 -8.87 13.03 2.39
N GLN A 32 -7.55 13.09 2.18
CA GLN A 32 -6.90 12.86 0.89
C GLN A 32 -6.40 11.42 0.81
N TYR A 33 -6.39 10.90 -0.42
CA TYR A 33 -5.75 9.64 -0.76
C TYR A 33 -4.42 9.93 -1.41
N ASP A 34 -3.38 9.28 -0.91
CA ASP A 34 -2.08 9.23 -1.59
C ASP A 34 -1.91 7.85 -2.22
N LEU A 35 -1.36 7.81 -3.42
CA LEU A 35 -1.23 6.60 -4.25
C LEU A 35 0.23 6.30 -4.51
N SER A 36 0.62 5.04 -4.38
CA SER A 36 1.92 4.61 -4.86
C SER A 36 2.00 4.62 -6.39
N ASP A 37 3.22 4.60 -6.91
CA ASP A 37 3.44 4.15 -8.28
C ASP A 37 2.85 2.75 -8.48
N LYS A 38 2.37 2.50 -9.70
CA LYS A 38 1.80 1.20 -10.08
C LYS A 38 2.92 0.18 -10.25
N LEU A 39 2.80 -0.95 -9.57
CA LEU A 39 3.60 -2.14 -9.82
C LEU A 39 2.83 -3.09 -10.73
N THR A 40 3.51 -3.71 -11.70
CA THR A 40 2.90 -4.66 -12.63
C THR A 40 3.75 -5.92 -12.79
N LEU A 41 3.08 -7.07 -12.89
CA LEU A 41 3.74 -8.35 -13.14
C LEU A 41 4.12 -8.55 -14.61
N ALA A 42 3.65 -7.69 -15.52
CA ALA A 42 3.89 -7.82 -16.95
C ALA A 42 5.31 -7.39 -17.39
N LYS A 43 6.13 -6.80 -16.49
CA LYS A 43 7.50 -6.36 -16.82
C LYS A 43 8.44 -7.54 -17.01
N ARG A 44 9.06 -7.62 -18.20
CA ARG A 44 10.01 -8.68 -18.60
C ARG A 44 11.23 -8.84 -17.68
N ASN A 45 11.66 -7.75 -17.03
CA ASN A 45 12.81 -7.79 -16.13
C ASN A 45 12.48 -8.41 -14.76
N ASN A 46 11.20 -8.76 -14.51
CA ASN A 46 10.68 -9.37 -13.30
C ASN A 46 10.95 -8.58 -12.00
N GLN A 47 11.48 -7.36 -12.09
CA GLN A 47 11.86 -6.58 -10.91
C GLN A 47 10.64 -6.31 -10.03
N GLU A 48 9.54 -5.86 -10.65
CA GLU A 48 8.30 -5.58 -9.94
C GLU A 48 7.58 -6.86 -9.50
N PHE A 49 7.72 -7.95 -10.26
CA PHE A 49 7.23 -9.26 -9.83
C PHE A 49 7.85 -9.66 -8.48
N TYR A 50 9.18 -9.58 -8.35
CA TYR A 50 9.85 -9.93 -7.10
C TYR A 50 9.47 -8.97 -5.97
N GLN A 51 9.30 -7.67 -6.25
CA GLN A 51 8.85 -6.70 -5.25
C GLN A 51 7.44 -7.03 -4.73
N VAL A 52 6.48 -7.28 -5.63
CA VAL A 52 5.11 -7.66 -5.24
C VAL A 52 5.11 -8.95 -4.44
N PHE A 53 5.88 -9.96 -4.87
CA PHE A 53 5.96 -11.24 -4.16
C PHE A 53 6.55 -11.09 -2.75
N GLN A 54 7.56 -10.25 -2.57
CA GLN A 54 8.12 -9.93 -1.25
C GLN A 54 7.09 -9.24 -0.36
N ILE A 55 6.35 -8.26 -0.88
CA ILE A 55 5.31 -7.55 -0.11
C ILE A 55 4.24 -8.53 0.37
N ILE A 56 3.73 -9.40 -0.53
CA ILE A 56 2.71 -10.41 -0.17
C ILE A 56 3.25 -11.38 0.89
N LYS A 57 4.50 -11.83 0.77
CA LYS A 57 5.14 -12.71 1.76
C LYS A 57 5.22 -12.04 3.13
N ASN A 58 5.57 -10.75 3.17
CA ASN A 58 5.63 -9.99 4.42
C ASN A 58 4.24 -9.82 5.03
N ILE A 59 3.22 -9.50 4.23
CA ILE A 59 1.82 -9.39 4.72
C ILE A 59 1.35 -10.72 5.32
N LYS A 60 1.65 -11.85 4.68
CA LYS A 60 1.32 -13.18 5.20
C LYS A 60 1.89 -13.41 6.60
N GLN A 61 3.13 -12.98 6.86
CA GLN A 61 3.79 -13.12 8.16
C GLN A 61 3.12 -12.31 9.28
N PHE A 62 2.39 -11.25 8.95
CA PHE A 62 1.63 -10.48 9.94
C PHE A 62 0.22 -11.03 10.20
N LEU A 63 -0.30 -11.87 9.30
CA LEU A 63 -1.67 -12.42 9.38
C LEU A 63 -1.74 -13.86 9.91
N LEU A 64 -0.61 -14.57 9.97
CA LEU A 64 -0.48 -15.97 10.41
C LEU A 64 0.63 -16.09 11.45
#